data_AF-D6WYL2-F1
#
_entry.id   AF-D6WYL2-F1
#
_cell.length_a   1.000
_cell.length_b   1.000
_cell.length_c   1.000
_cell.angle_alpha   90.00
_cell.angle_beta   90.00
_cell.angle_gamma   90.00
#
_symmetry.space_group_name_H-M   'P 1'
#
loop_
_entity.id
_entity.type
_entity.pdbx_description
1 polymer ?
#
loop_
_entity_poly.entity_id
_entity_poly.type
_entity_poly.pdbx_seq_one_letter_code
_entity_poly.pdbx_strand_id
1 'polypeptide(L)'
;MWHLKGTNFWCFCHLLVVAVLGEEIRDFIAHNSLPDGEVETRIFYKGLSAKEITVGRRSLSDIKFRQLADRRHLLQLIYNGEDLKDCEIVHQRDQVLKFLETFKHDLRNLISTSNITIESLDNKKLPSEITWFNFTLLANTCKQLHHRMKQEVLQLKNHHQQVERHKRDVSDLLRVPGTKWCGKGYSADKYTRLGGFSRTDKCCRRHDLSCRFWIGAFETKYGLFNWRINTIMHCSCDERRCTNLSAKCNFKAHKDPRKS
;
A
#
# COMPACT_ATOMS: atom_id res chain seq x y z
N MET A 1 -2.93 -5.95 73.92
CA MET A 1 -1.61 -5.32 73.73
C MET A 1 -1.37 -5.16 72.23
N TRP A 2 -1.38 -3.90 71.77
CA TRP A 2 -0.84 -3.28 70.56
C TRP A 2 -0.26 -4.09 69.36
N HIS A 3 -0.79 -3.75 68.17
CA HIS A 3 -0.10 -3.32 66.92
C HIS A 3 0.49 -4.28 65.85
N LEU A 4 -0.17 -4.22 64.66
CA LEU A 4 0.29 -3.83 63.31
C LEU A 4 1.26 -4.68 62.42
N LYS A 5 0.75 -4.86 61.17
CA LYS A 5 1.34 -4.65 59.82
C LYS A 5 2.06 -5.79 59.10
N GLY A 6 1.66 -5.99 57.83
CA GLY A 6 2.51 -6.56 56.78
C GLY A 6 1.80 -7.25 55.61
N THR A 7 1.03 -6.53 54.80
CA THR A 7 0.67 -6.93 53.42
C THR A 7 1.89 -6.82 52.50
N ASN A 8 2.09 -7.74 51.54
CA ASN A 8 2.31 -7.48 50.10
C ASN A 8 2.88 -8.71 49.37
N PHE A 9 2.11 -9.24 48.41
CA PHE A 9 2.23 -9.03 46.96
C PHE A 9 3.23 -9.99 46.32
N TRP A 10 2.70 -11.01 45.61
CA TRP A 10 3.13 -11.42 44.27
C TRP A 10 2.35 -12.68 43.85
N CYS A 11 1.12 -12.50 43.34
CA CYS A 11 0.50 -13.50 42.46
C CYS A 11 -0.67 -12.95 41.61
N PHE A 12 -0.62 -11.69 41.20
CA PHE A 12 -1.67 -11.05 40.37
C PHE A 12 -1.09 -10.34 39.14
N CYS A 13 -0.24 -11.03 38.37
CA CYS A 13 0.26 -10.50 37.09
C CYS A 13 -0.35 -11.17 35.85
N HIS A 14 -1.23 -12.17 35.99
CA HIS A 14 -1.85 -12.82 34.82
C HIS A 14 -3.34 -12.50 34.58
N LEU A 15 -3.97 -11.67 35.42
CA LEU A 15 -5.40 -11.35 35.34
C LEU A 15 -5.72 -9.86 35.07
N LEU A 16 -4.69 -9.03 34.84
CA LEU A 16 -4.84 -7.57 34.70
C LEU A 16 -4.80 -7.06 33.24
N VAL A 17 -5.03 -7.93 32.26
CA VAL A 17 -5.15 -7.52 30.83
C VAL A 17 -6.60 -7.62 30.32
N VAL A 18 -7.55 -8.07 31.16
CA VAL A 18 -8.93 -8.37 30.72
C VAL A 18 -9.94 -7.24 30.98
N ALA A 19 -9.58 -6.12 31.61
CA ALA A 19 -10.60 -5.16 32.06
C ALA A 19 -10.23 -3.69 31.86
N VAL A 20 -10.13 -3.26 30.60
CA VAL A 20 -10.45 -1.87 30.23
C VAL A 20 -11.25 -1.92 28.93
N LEU A 21 -12.57 -1.70 29.07
CA LEU A 21 -13.64 -1.59 28.07
C LEU A 21 -14.25 -2.90 27.55
N GLY A 22 -15.39 -3.25 28.16
CA GLY A 22 -16.33 -4.25 27.65
C GLY A 22 -16.94 -3.83 26.32
N GLU A 23 -17.27 -4.85 25.52
CA GLU A 23 -17.44 -4.86 24.06
C GLU A 23 -16.12 -4.69 23.30
N GLU A 24 -15.52 -5.84 22.95
CA GLU A 24 -14.52 -5.90 21.88
C GLU A 24 -15.21 -5.38 20.62
N ILE A 25 -15.00 -4.11 20.27
CA ILE A 25 -15.54 -3.49 19.06
C ILE A 25 -15.15 -4.40 17.90
N ARG A 26 -16.12 -5.12 17.35
CA ARG A 26 -15.87 -6.11 16.31
C ARG A 26 -15.85 -5.41 15.00
N ASP A 27 -16.89 -4.64 14.71
CA ASP A 27 -17.05 -3.87 13.49
C ASP A 27 -16.97 -2.37 13.78
N PHE A 28 -16.16 -1.63 13.03
CA PHE A 28 -15.97 -0.19 13.23
C PHE A 28 -15.56 0.55 11.97
N ILE A 29 -15.75 1.86 12.03
CA ILE A 29 -15.06 2.83 11.20
C ILE A 29 -14.31 3.83 12.07
N ALA A 30 -13.12 4.21 11.64
CA ALA A 30 -12.31 5.19 12.33
C ALA A 30 -11.68 6.19 11.36
N HIS A 31 -11.68 7.46 11.73
CA HIS A 31 -11.08 8.54 10.97
C HIS A 31 -9.98 9.22 11.78
N ASN A 32 -8.82 9.39 11.18
CA ASN A 32 -7.67 10.07 11.75
C ASN A 32 -7.20 11.15 10.76
N SER A 33 -7.03 12.38 11.23
CA SER A 33 -6.48 13.48 10.43
C SER A 33 -5.01 13.65 10.75
N LEU A 34 -4.15 13.50 9.74
CA LEU A 34 -2.70 13.57 9.88
C LEU A 34 -2.19 15.03 9.83
N PRO A 35 -1.03 15.33 10.43
CA PRO A 35 -0.50 16.71 10.54
C PRO A 35 -0.23 17.41 9.20
N ASP A 36 -0.07 16.66 8.12
CA ASP A 36 0.16 17.12 6.75
C ASP A 36 -1.14 17.36 5.97
N GLY A 37 -2.30 17.16 6.60
CA GLY A 37 -3.61 17.31 5.97
C GLY A 37 -4.09 16.06 5.23
N GLU A 38 -3.37 14.95 5.33
CA GLU A 38 -3.86 13.64 4.89
C GLU A 38 -4.96 13.14 5.83
N VAL A 39 -5.97 12.45 5.28
CA VAL A 39 -7.02 11.81 6.07
C VAL A 39 -6.90 10.31 5.92
N GLU A 40 -6.80 9.62 7.05
CA GLU A 40 -6.76 8.17 7.11
C GLU A 40 -8.09 7.63 7.64
N THR A 41 -8.75 6.79 6.84
CA THR A 41 -9.97 6.07 7.21
C THR A 41 -9.66 4.59 7.37
N ARG A 42 -9.99 4.01 8.53
CA ARG A 42 -9.87 2.58 8.82
C ARG A 42 -11.24 1.97 8.98
N ILE A 43 -11.46 0.80 8.40
CA ILE A 43 -12.71 0.07 8.49
C ILE A 43 -12.38 -1.37 8.84
N PHE A 44 -13.03 -1.90 9.86
CA PHE A 44 -13.13 -3.33 10.05
C PHE A 44 -14.60 -3.69 10.02
N TYR A 45 -15.01 -4.54 9.09
CA TYR A 45 -16.41 -4.93 8.98
C TYR A 45 -16.52 -6.36 8.48
N LYS A 46 -17.20 -7.21 9.25
CA LYS A 46 -17.44 -8.63 8.94
C LYS A 46 -16.15 -9.40 8.59
N GLY A 47 -15.06 -9.09 9.29
CA GLY A 47 -13.78 -9.78 9.13
C GLY A 47 -12.91 -9.30 7.95
N LEU A 48 -13.33 -8.26 7.23
CA LEU A 48 -12.50 -7.56 6.24
C LEU A 48 -11.89 -6.32 6.91
N SER A 49 -10.57 -6.16 6.79
CA SER A 49 -9.85 -4.96 7.26
C SER A 49 -9.51 -4.07 6.08
N ALA A 50 -9.83 -2.78 6.14
CA ALA A 50 -9.43 -1.83 5.12
C ALA A 50 -8.85 -0.54 5.72
N LYS A 51 -7.94 0.05 4.97
CA LYS A 51 -7.33 1.35 5.24
C LYS A 51 -7.34 2.16 3.95
N GLU A 52 -7.89 3.37 4.00
CA GLU A 52 -7.83 4.37 2.94
C GLU A 52 -7.04 5.58 3.44
N ILE A 53 -6.09 6.06 2.65
CA ILE A 53 -5.42 7.34 2.85
C ILE A 53 -5.80 8.24 1.69
N THR A 54 -6.28 9.45 2.00
CA THR A 54 -6.57 10.49 1.02
C THR A 54 -5.63 11.68 1.25
N VAL A 55 -5.01 12.15 0.18
CA VAL A 55 -4.09 13.30 0.20
C VAL A 55 -4.78 14.47 -0.51
N GLY A 56 -5.30 15.46 0.25
CA GLY A 56 -6.11 16.51 -0.37
C GLY A 56 -6.31 17.77 0.46
N ARG A 57 -5.40 18.75 0.33
CA ARG A 57 -5.71 20.19 0.40
C ARG A 57 -4.77 20.96 -0.54
N ARG A 58 -5.35 21.60 -1.58
CA ARG A 58 -4.76 22.59 -2.53
C ARG A 58 -4.21 22.15 -3.91
N SER A 59 -4.49 20.96 -4.44
CA SER A 59 -4.15 20.70 -5.86
C SER A 59 -5.11 19.72 -6.54
N LEU A 60 -5.25 19.88 -7.86
CA LEU A 60 -6.25 19.30 -8.78
C LEU A 60 -6.28 17.76 -8.89
N SER A 61 -5.67 17.01 -7.97
CA SER A 61 -5.61 15.54 -8.00
C SER A 61 -5.78 14.94 -6.61
N ASP A 62 -6.95 14.36 -6.34
CA ASP A 62 -7.23 13.60 -5.12
C ASP A 62 -6.65 12.19 -5.26
N ILE A 63 -5.42 12.01 -4.79
CA ILE A 63 -4.78 10.69 -4.76
C ILE A 63 -5.36 9.91 -3.58
N LYS A 64 -5.90 8.72 -3.86
CA LYS A 64 -6.44 7.81 -2.83
C LYS A 64 -5.65 6.50 -2.86
N PHE A 65 -5.13 6.11 -1.71
CA PHE A 65 -4.48 4.81 -1.52
C PHE A 65 -5.35 3.91 -0.65
N ARG A 66 -5.74 2.75 -1.18
CA ARG A 66 -6.58 1.77 -0.47
C ARG A 66 -5.84 0.46 -0.25
N GLN A 67 -5.94 -0.07 0.95
CA GLN A 67 -5.49 -1.41 1.29
C GLN A 67 -6.66 -2.17 1.91
N LEU A 68 -6.95 -3.37 1.42
CA LEU A 68 -7.98 -4.26 1.96
C LEU A 68 -7.37 -5.62 2.18
N ALA A 69 -7.49 -6.17 3.39
CA ALA A 69 -7.07 -7.53 3.67
C ALA A 69 -8.23 -8.34 4.22
N ASP A 70 -8.43 -9.50 3.59
CA ASP A 70 -9.08 -10.62 4.27
C ASP A 70 -8.01 -11.38 5.09
N ARG A 71 -8.26 -12.63 5.48
CA ARG A 71 -7.29 -13.45 6.25
C ARG A 71 -6.16 -14.08 5.41
N ARG A 72 -6.25 -14.03 4.08
CA ARG A 72 -5.42 -14.78 3.12
C ARG A 72 -4.79 -13.91 2.04
N HIS A 73 -5.38 -12.76 1.75
CA HIS A 73 -5.06 -11.88 0.65
C HIS A 73 -5.03 -10.45 1.13
N LEU A 74 -4.13 -9.67 0.54
CA LEU A 74 -4.06 -8.22 0.71
C LEU A 74 -4.16 -7.57 -0.67
N LEU A 75 -5.18 -6.77 -0.87
CA LEU A 75 -5.40 -5.97 -2.06
C LEU A 75 -4.91 -4.54 -1.80
N GLN A 76 -4.09 -4.00 -2.68
CA GLN A 76 -3.61 -2.62 -2.64
C GLN A 76 -4.05 -1.91 -3.92
N LEU A 77 -4.58 -0.70 -3.83
CA LEU A 77 -5.08 0.08 -4.96
C LEU A 77 -4.64 1.54 -4.86
N ILE A 78 -4.27 2.12 -5.99
CA ILE A 78 -3.93 3.53 -6.14
C ILE A 78 -4.89 4.16 -7.13
N TYR A 79 -5.59 5.20 -6.68
CA TYR A 79 -6.49 6.00 -7.49
C TYR A 79 -5.94 7.41 -7.68
N ASN A 80 -6.28 8.01 -8.81
CA ASN A 80 -6.17 9.45 -9.04
C ASN A 80 -7.57 9.96 -9.43
N GLY A 81 -8.22 10.71 -8.54
CA GLY A 81 -9.66 10.96 -8.63
C GLY A 81 -10.43 9.65 -8.51
N GLU A 82 -11.30 9.34 -9.47
CA GLU A 82 -12.03 8.06 -9.52
C GLU A 82 -11.36 6.99 -10.39
N ASP A 83 -10.27 7.35 -11.08
CA ASP A 83 -9.57 6.42 -11.95
C ASP A 83 -8.63 5.52 -11.16
N LEU A 84 -8.82 4.20 -11.25
CA LEU A 84 -7.85 3.23 -10.76
C LEU A 84 -6.62 3.25 -11.67
N LYS A 85 -5.46 3.61 -11.13
CA LYS A 85 -4.20 3.72 -11.88
C LYS A 85 -3.27 2.53 -11.68
N ASP A 86 -3.26 1.96 -10.48
CA ASP A 86 -2.42 0.80 -10.16
C ASP A 86 -3.08 -0.06 -9.07
N CYS A 87 -2.80 -1.35 -9.08
CA CYS A 87 -3.30 -2.27 -8.06
C CYS A 87 -2.46 -3.54 -7.92
N GLU A 88 -2.53 -4.17 -6.76
CA GLU A 88 -1.86 -5.43 -6.49
C GLU A 88 -2.68 -6.35 -5.59
N ILE A 89 -2.74 -7.63 -5.97
CA ILE A 89 -3.27 -8.71 -5.13
C ILE A 89 -2.09 -9.50 -4.56
N VAL A 90 -1.84 -9.32 -3.26
CA VAL A 90 -0.77 -10.00 -2.51
C VAL A 90 -1.33 -11.29 -1.90
N HIS A 91 -0.73 -12.43 -2.26
CA HIS A 91 -1.08 -13.76 -1.73
C HIS A 91 -0.10 -14.25 -0.64
N GLN A 92 0.97 -13.51 -0.37
CA GLN A 92 2.00 -13.92 0.57
C GLN A 92 1.52 -13.77 2.01
N ARG A 93 1.42 -14.90 2.72
CA ARG A 93 0.92 -14.97 4.10
C ARG A 93 1.62 -13.99 5.03
N ASP A 94 2.95 -13.90 4.98
CA ASP A 94 3.72 -13.03 5.88
C ASP A 94 3.40 -11.55 5.67
N GLN A 95 3.14 -11.13 4.42
CA GLN A 95 2.76 -9.76 4.13
C GLN A 95 1.34 -9.45 4.59
N VAL A 96 0.40 -10.39 4.40
CA VAL A 96 -0.98 -10.29 4.87
C VAL A 96 -1.02 -10.20 6.39
N LEU A 97 -0.31 -11.09 7.08
CA LEU A 97 -0.20 -11.09 8.55
C LEU A 97 0.41 -9.79 9.05
N LYS A 98 1.52 -9.34 8.45
CA LYS A 98 2.16 -8.09 8.83
C LYS A 98 1.21 -6.90 8.69
N PHE A 99 0.43 -6.84 7.61
CA PHE A 99 -0.58 -5.80 7.45
C PHE A 99 -1.62 -5.86 8.57
N LEU A 100 -2.20 -7.03 8.84
CA LEU A 100 -3.23 -7.20 9.88
C LEU A 100 -2.71 -6.86 11.28
N GLU A 101 -1.47 -7.24 11.60
CA GLU A 101 -0.81 -6.90 12.86
C GLU A 101 -0.59 -5.40 13.00
N THR A 102 -0.05 -4.76 11.96
CA THR A 102 0.19 -3.32 11.93
C THR A 102 -1.13 -2.56 12.01
N PHE A 103 -2.17 -3.03 11.31
CA PHE A 103 -3.51 -2.47 11.34
C PHE A 103 -4.08 -2.42 12.76
N LYS A 104 -3.97 -3.52 13.51
CA LYS A 104 -4.41 -3.59 14.91
C LYS A 104 -3.55 -2.77 15.84
N HIS A 105 -2.23 -2.81 15.68
CA HIS A 105 -1.29 -2.11 16.54
C HIS A 105 -1.46 -0.59 16.44
N ASP A 106 -1.48 -0.05 15.22
CA ASP A 106 -1.69 1.37 14.98
C ASP A 106 -3.03 1.86 15.54
N LEU A 107 -4.10 1.07 15.40
CA LEU A 107 -5.41 1.43 15.96
C LEU A 107 -5.35 1.58 17.49
N ARG A 108 -4.72 0.63 18.20
CA ARG A 108 -4.54 0.72 19.65
C ARG A 108 -3.75 1.96 20.05
N ASN A 109 -2.69 2.26 19.29
CA ASN A 109 -1.88 3.45 19.54
C ASN A 109 -2.69 4.74 19.31
N LEU A 110 -3.52 4.80 18.26
CA LEU A 110 -4.37 5.96 17.98
C LEU A 110 -5.45 6.16 19.05
N ILE A 111 -6.06 5.07 19.55
CA ILE A 111 -7.01 5.13 20.66
C ILE A 111 -6.33 5.73 21.90
N SER A 112 -5.08 5.32 22.19
CA SER A 112 -4.35 5.79 23.36
C SER A 112 -3.96 7.28 23.29
N THR A 113 -3.87 7.87 22.09
CA THR A 113 -3.48 9.27 21.90
C THR A 113 -4.65 10.22 21.62
N SER A 114 -5.89 9.71 21.56
CA SER A 114 -7.14 10.47 21.34
C SER A 114 -7.21 11.31 20.04
N ASN A 115 -6.34 11.05 19.07
CA ASN A 115 -6.34 11.73 17.75
C ASN A 115 -7.29 11.07 16.73
N ILE A 116 -8.25 10.27 17.19
CA ILE A 116 -9.07 9.42 16.33
C ILE A 116 -10.56 9.52 16.69
N THR A 117 -11.40 9.63 15.67
CA THR A 117 -12.85 9.47 15.81
C THR A 117 -13.19 8.03 15.45
N ILE A 118 -13.82 7.29 16.37
CA ILE A 118 -14.21 5.90 16.16
C ILE A 118 -15.72 5.78 16.30
N GLU A 119 -16.35 5.14 15.32
CA GLU A 119 -17.75 4.77 15.35
C GLU A 119 -17.86 3.24 15.33
N SER A 120 -18.55 2.67 16.33
CA SER A 120 -18.91 1.25 16.32
C SER A 120 -20.03 0.99 15.31
N LEU A 121 -19.80 -0.04 14.50
CA LEU A 121 -20.73 -0.60 13.53
C LEU A 121 -21.31 -1.94 14.00
N ASP A 122 -21.13 -2.30 15.28
CA ASP A 122 -21.68 -3.54 15.84
C ASP A 122 -23.22 -3.53 15.69
N ASN A 123 -23.75 -4.59 15.07
CA ASN A 123 -25.17 -4.73 14.69
C ASN A 123 -25.72 -3.64 13.73
N LYS A 124 -24.86 -2.77 13.17
CA LYS A 124 -25.24 -1.77 12.17
C LYS A 124 -24.79 -2.20 10.77
N LYS A 125 -25.36 -1.55 9.75
CA LYS A 125 -24.87 -1.67 8.36
C LYS A 125 -23.78 -0.65 8.12
N LEU A 126 -22.92 -0.94 7.14
CA LEU A 126 -21.94 0.02 6.65
C LEU A 126 -22.66 1.28 6.11
N PRO A 127 -22.18 2.50 6.40
CA PRO A 127 -22.75 3.74 5.89
C PRO A 127 -22.84 3.77 4.36
N SER A 128 -23.88 4.41 3.82
CA SER A 128 -24.17 4.49 2.38
C SER A 128 -23.06 5.12 1.55
N GLU A 129 -22.24 5.97 2.18
CA GLU A 129 -21.15 6.71 1.57
C GLU A 129 -19.98 5.77 1.20
N ILE A 130 -19.88 4.61 1.86
CA ILE A 130 -18.79 3.65 1.70
C ILE A 130 -19.21 2.54 0.75
N THR A 131 -19.41 2.90 -0.50
CA THR A 131 -19.83 1.96 -1.56
C THR A 131 -18.69 1.07 -2.05
N TRP A 132 -17.43 1.46 -1.82
CA TRP A 132 -16.25 0.80 -2.37
C TRP A 132 -15.80 -0.44 -1.57
N PHE A 133 -16.30 -0.65 -0.36
CA PHE A 133 -15.84 -1.69 0.57
C PHE A 133 -16.32 -3.10 0.16
N ASN A 134 -15.80 -3.61 -0.96
CA ASN A 134 -16.08 -4.94 -1.49
C ASN A 134 -14.81 -5.53 -2.09
N PHE A 135 -14.19 -6.46 -1.35
CA PHE A 135 -12.92 -7.07 -1.75
C PHE A 135 -13.00 -7.76 -3.11
N THR A 136 -14.03 -8.58 -3.33
CA THR A 136 -14.19 -9.36 -4.56
C THR A 136 -14.37 -8.45 -5.78
N LEU A 137 -15.19 -7.41 -5.65
CA LEU A 137 -15.40 -6.43 -6.71
C LEU A 137 -14.09 -5.73 -7.07
N LEU A 138 -13.40 -5.17 -6.07
CA LEU A 138 -12.13 -4.46 -6.29
C LEU A 138 -11.03 -5.36 -6.84
N ALA A 139 -10.94 -6.61 -6.39
CA ALA A 139 -9.99 -7.58 -6.93
C ALA A 139 -10.28 -7.93 -8.40
N ASN A 140 -11.56 -8.02 -8.79
CA ASN A 140 -11.95 -8.23 -10.18
C ASN A 140 -11.65 -7.00 -11.04
N THR A 141 -11.93 -5.79 -10.54
CA THR A 141 -11.54 -4.53 -11.21
C THR A 141 -10.04 -4.47 -11.43
N CYS A 142 -9.24 -4.89 -10.43
CA CYS A 142 -7.78 -4.96 -10.56
C CYS A 142 -7.32 -5.93 -11.66
N LYS A 143 -7.91 -7.14 -11.71
CA LYS A 143 -7.62 -8.11 -12.78
C LYS A 143 -7.98 -7.58 -14.17
N GLN A 144 -9.11 -6.87 -14.30
CA GLN A 144 -9.53 -6.26 -15.55
C GLN A 144 -8.59 -5.14 -15.99
N LEU A 145 -8.12 -4.30 -15.05
CA LEU A 145 -7.12 -3.28 -15.32
C LEU A 145 -5.84 -3.92 -15.89
N HIS A 146 -5.28 -4.91 -15.20
CA HIS A 146 -4.09 -5.62 -15.68
C HIS A 146 -4.32 -6.28 -17.05
N HIS A 147 -5.49 -6.84 -17.30
CA HIS A 147 -5.83 -7.41 -18.60
C HIS A 147 -5.85 -6.33 -19.69
N ARG A 148 -6.46 -5.18 -19.45
CA ARG A 148 -6.52 -4.07 -20.42
C ARG A 148 -5.12 -3.54 -20.75
N MET A 149 -4.31 -3.27 -19.71
CA MET A 149 -2.93 -2.82 -19.87
C MET A 149 -2.10 -3.83 -20.67
N LYS A 150 -2.33 -5.14 -20.48
CA LYS A 150 -1.70 -6.18 -21.31
C LYS A 150 -1.99 -5.98 -22.79
N GLN A 151 -3.26 -5.79 -23.14
CA GLN A 151 -3.67 -5.65 -24.54
C GLN A 151 -3.08 -4.38 -25.15
N GLU A 152 -3.14 -3.26 -24.44
CA GLU A 152 -2.56 -1.99 -24.88
C GLU A 152 -1.04 -2.10 -25.11
N VAL A 153 -0.31 -2.71 -24.17
CA VAL A 153 1.14 -2.93 -24.32
C VAL A 153 1.47 -3.87 -25.49
N LEU A 154 0.67 -4.91 -25.72
CA LEU A 154 0.85 -5.82 -26.85
C LEU A 154 0.58 -5.11 -28.19
N GLN A 155 -0.47 -4.29 -28.26
CA GLN A 155 -0.76 -3.47 -29.44
C GLN A 155 0.35 -2.46 -29.73
N LEU A 156 0.85 -1.78 -28.70
CA LEU A 156 1.98 -0.85 -28.82
C LEU A 156 3.24 -1.57 -29.30
N LYS A 157 3.54 -2.77 -28.80
CA LYS A 157 4.69 -3.58 -29.27
C LYS A 157 4.57 -3.98 -30.74
N ASN A 158 3.37 -4.30 -31.20
CA ASN A 158 3.11 -4.67 -32.60
C ASN A 158 3.21 -3.46 -33.55
N HIS A 159 2.83 -2.26 -33.09
CA HIS A 159 3.06 -1.01 -33.85
C HIS A 159 4.51 -0.48 -33.75
N HIS A 160 5.29 -0.92 -32.76
CA HIS A 160 6.66 -0.47 -32.48
C HIS A 160 7.76 -1.15 -33.30
N GLN A 161 7.49 -1.59 -34.53
CA GLN A 161 8.57 -1.91 -35.47
C GLN A 161 9.09 -0.68 -36.23
N GLN A 162 8.49 0.50 -36.03
CA GLN A 162 9.05 1.79 -36.44
C GLN A 162 8.76 2.87 -35.37
N VAL A 163 9.67 3.84 -35.23
CA VAL A 163 9.57 5.07 -34.40
C VAL A 163 10.10 4.98 -32.95
N GLU A 164 11.40 5.21 -32.81
CA GLU A 164 12.15 5.45 -31.56
C GLU A 164 11.79 6.77 -30.83
N ARG A 165 10.92 7.63 -31.40
CA ARG A 165 10.59 8.96 -30.83
C ARG A 165 9.37 8.98 -29.88
N HIS A 166 8.41 8.06 -29.99
CA HIS A 166 7.19 8.05 -29.15
C HIS A 166 7.38 7.44 -27.75
N LYS A 167 8.51 6.79 -27.46
CA LYS A 167 8.76 6.15 -26.15
C LYS A 167 8.82 7.14 -24.97
N ARG A 168 9.17 8.41 -25.21
CA ARG A 168 9.31 9.43 -24.14
C ARG A 168 7.97 9.98 -23.64
N ASP A 169 6.96 10.09 -24.51
CA ASP A 169 5.64 10.61 -24.11
C ASP A 169 4.85 9.57 -23.29
N VAL A 170 4.98 8.28 -23.62
CA VAL A 170 4.30 7.20 -22.88
C VAL A 170 4.93 7.00 -21.49
N SER A 171 6.25 7.19 -21.33
CA SER A 171 6.88 7.12 -20.00
C SER A 171 6.40 8.22 -19.07
N ASP A 172 6.05 9.38 -19.60
CA ASP A 172 5.57 10.52 -18.82
C ASP A 172 4.13 10.32 -18.34
N LEU A 173 3.27 9.69 -19.14
CA LEU A 173 1.91 9.30 -18.74
C LEU A 173 1.89 8.26 -17.60
N LEU A 174 2.90 7.39 -17.56
CA LEU A 174 3.04 6.32 -16.58
C LEU A 174 3.89 6.74 -15.36
N ARG A 175 4.12 8.04 -15.19
CA ARG A 175 4.84 8.60 -14.05
C ARG A 175 3.88 9.29 -13.09
N VAL A 176 4.10 9.07 -11.79
CA VAL A 176 3.32 9.70 -10.73
C VAL A 176 3.46 11.23 -10.85
N PRO A 177 2.34 11.98 -10.96
CA PRO A 177 2.39 13.44 -11.03
C PRO A 177 3.17 14.05 -9.87
N GLY A 178 3.91 15.13 -10.13
CA GLY A 178 4.75 15.77 -9.11
C GLY A 178 6.04 15.03 -8.76
N THR A 179 6.37 13.93 -9.46
CA THR A 179 7.61 13.16 -9.32
C THR A 179 8.39 13.10 -10.63
N LYS A 180 9.70 12.85 -10.58
CA LYS A 180 10.56 12.66 -11.77
C LYS A 180 11.07 11.23 -11.92
N TRP A 181 10.98 10.42 -10.87
CA TRP A 181 11.57 9.08 -10.78
C TRP A 181 10.55 7.99 -10.45
N CYS A 182 9.31 8.32 -10.08
CA CYS A 182 8.30 7.31 -9.73
C CYS A 182 7.47 6.91 -10.94
N GLY A 183 7.88 5.88 -11.69
CA GLY A 183 7.11 5.37 -12.83
C GLY A 183 7.96 4.58 -13.82
N LYS A 184 7.55 4.55 -15.08
CA LYS A 184 8.31 3.91 -16.16
C LYS A 184 9.51 4.79 -16.57
N GLY A 185 10.68 4.49 -16.01
CA GLY A 185 11.89 5.29 -16.23
C GLY A 185 11.86 6.61 -15.45
N TYR A 186 12.68 7.58 -15.84
CA TYR A 186 12.79 8.88 -15.16
C TYR A 186 12.91 10.04 -16.16
N SER A 187 12.33 11.21 -15.84
CA SER A 187 12.50 12.46 -16.62
C SER A 187 13.53 13.42 -16.02
N ALA A 188 14.19 13.02 -14.94
CA ALA A 188 15.27 13.82 -14.39
C ALA A 188 16.46 13.86 -15.35
N ASP A 189 16.80 15.06 -15.81
CA ASP A 189 18.01 15.36 -16.59
C ASP A 189 19.29 15.23 -15.75
N LYS A 190 19.18 15.37 -14.43
CA LYS A 190 20.29 15.22 -13.48
C LYS A 190 19.85 14.37 -12.30
N TYR A 191 20.77 13.55 -11.80
CA TYR A 191 20.56 12.70 -10.63
C TYR A 191 19.97 13.48 -9.44
N THR A 192 20.45 14.70 -9.18
CA THR A 192 20.02 15.53 -8.04
C THR A 192 18.63 16.15 -8.20
N ARG A 193 18.04 16.14 -9.40
CA ARG A 193 16.77 16.78 -9.66
C ARG A 193 15.61 15.90 -9.22
N LEU A 194 14.84 16.39 -8.27
CA LEU A 194 13.62 15.78 -7.76
C LEU A 194 12.40 16.63 -8.16
N GLY A 195 11.21 16.03 -8.16
CA GLY A 195 9.92 16.69 -8.30
C GLY A 195 9.42 17.30 -6.99
N GLY A 196 8.20 17.82 -7.01
CA GLY A 196 7.56 18.46 -5.86
C GLY A 196 7.42 17.52 -4.66
N PHE A 197 7.13 16.23 -4.89
CA PHE A 197 7.09 15.22 -3.83
C PHE A 197 8.50 14.66 -3.54
N SER A 198 9.44 15.53 -3.18
CA SER A 198 10.88 15.23 -3.15
C SER A 198 11.27 14.04 -2.25
N ARG A 199 10.59 13.80 -1.11
CA ARG A 199 10.83 12.63 -0.25
C ARG A 199 10.48 11.33 -0.96
N THR A 200 9.28 11.27 -1.53
CA THR A 200 8.76 10.14 -2.34
C THR A 200 9.61 9.93 -3.59
N ASP A 201 9.96 11.01 -4.27
CA ASP A 201 10.71 10.96 -5.52
C ASP A 201 12.16 10.50 -5.31
N LYS A 202 12.79 10.90 -4.20
CA LYS A 202 14.11 10.39 -3.78
C LYS A 202 14.07 8.89 -3.51
N CYS A 203 12.96 8.40 -2.97
CA CYS A 203 12.74 6.98 -2.76
C CYS A 203 12.67 6.22 -4.09
N CYS A 204 11.88 6.68 -5.04
CA CYS A 204 11.78 6.08 -6.36
C CYS A 204 13.10 6.12 -7.14
N ARG A 205 13.84 7.24 -7.08
CA ARG A 205 15.19 7.34 -7.68
C ARG A 205 16.13 6.26 -7.14
N ARG A 206 16.20 6.14 -5.81
CA ARG A 206 17.07 5.15 -5.19
C ARG A 206 16.61 3.76 -5.56
N HIS A 207 15.31 3.50 -5.48
CA HIS A 207 14.70 2.24 -5.87
C HIS A 207 15.19 1.88 -7.29
N ASP A 208 14.87 2.66 -8.32
CA ASP A 208 15.16 2.31 -9.71
C ASP A 208 16.65 2.09 -10.05
N LEU A 209 17.58 2.67 -9.28
CA LEU A 209 19.02 2.60 -9.55
C LEU A 209 19.80 1.60 -8.68
N SER A 210 19.19 0.96 -7.68
CA SER A 210 19.95 0.23 -6.64
C SER A 210 20.11 -1.28 -6.86
N CYS A 211 19.36 -1.92 -7.77
CA CYS A 211 19.39 -3.37 -7.94
C CYS A 211 19.80 -3.79 -9.34
N ARG A 212 20.65 -4.81 -9.40
CA ARG A 212 21.03 -5.47 -10.66
C ARG A 212 19.92 -6.37 -11.24
N PHE A 213 19.03 -6.86 -10.38
CA PHE A 213 17.91 -7.72 -10.74
C PHE A 213 16.60 -6.94 -10.62
N TRP A 214 16.09 -6.48 -11.75
CA TRP A 214 14.89 -5.64 -11.82
C TRP A 214 14.08 -5.95 -13.08
N ILE A 215 12.78 -5.67 -13.01
CA ILE A 215 11.84 -5.77 -14.13
C ILE A 215 11.15 -4.42 -14.27
N GLY A 216 11.33 -3.74 -15.40
CA GLY A 216 10.75 -2.41 -15.63
C GLY A 216 9.23 -2.48 -15.73
N ALA A 217 8.58 -1.32 -15.64
CA ALA A 217 7.14 -1.22 -15.82
C ALA A 217 6.70 -1.80 -17.18
N PHE A 218 5.73 -2.71 -17.17
CA PHE A 218 5.22 -3.43 -18.36
C PHE A 218 6.28 -4.23 -19.13
N GLU A 219 7.36 -4.62 -18.46
CA GLU A 219 8.43 -5.43 -19.02
C GLU A 219 8.28 -6.90 -18.60
N THR A 220 8.71 -7.82 -19.48
CA THR A 220 8.92 -9.23 -19.11
C THR A 220 10.42 -9.48 -18.92
N LYS A 221 10.82 -9.92 -17.74
CA LYS A 221 12.18 -10.44 -17.47
C LYS A 221 12.08 -11.64 -16.55
N TYR A 222 13.04 -12.56 -16.66
CA TYR A 222 13.11 -13.76 -15.80
C TYR A 222 11.82 -14.62 -15.79
N GLY A 223 11.05 -14.60 -16.90
CA GLY A 223 9.77 -15.31 -17.00
C GLY A 223 8.58 -14.64 -16.28
N LEU A 224 8.77 -13.44 -15.73
CA LEU A 224 7.75 -12.68 -15.01
C LEU A 224 7.43 -11.38 -15.75
N PHE A 225 6.15 -11.04 -15.84
CA PHE A 225 5.68 -9.76 -16.38
C PHE A 225 5.35 -8.81 -15.24
N ASN A 226 5.91 -7.60 -15.27
CA ASN A 226 5.59 -6.56 -14.31
C ASN A 226 4.36 -5.75 -14.77
N TRP A 227 3.21 -5.99 -14.13
CA TRP A 227 1.96 -5.27 -14.42
C TRP A 227 1.93 -3.84 -13.88
N ARG A 228 2.89 -3.46 -13.05
CA ARG A 228 2.90 -2.15 -12.39
C ARG A 228 3.48 -1.08 -13.30
N ILE A 229 3.09 0.16 -13.01
CA ILE A 229 3.63 1.36 -13.66
C ILE A 229 5.06 1.71 -13.20
N ASN A 230 5.52 1.13 -12.09
CA ASN A 230 6.87 1.29 -11.58
C ASN A 230 7.70 0.02 -11.79
N THR A 231 9.03 0.17 -11.73
CA THR A 231 9.95 -0.95 -11.72
C THR A 231 9.69 -1.85 -10.50
N ILE A 232 9.91 -3.17 -10.64
CA ILE A 232 10.01 -4.10 -9.50
C ILE A 232 11.45 -4.60 -9.38
N MET A 233 11.98 -4.66 -8.17
CA MET A 233 13.35 -5.09 -7.88
C MET A 233 13.37 -6.40 -7.14
N HIS A 234 14.53 -7.05 -7.04
CA HIS A 234 14.68 -8.28 -6.24
C HIS A 234 14.48 -8.01 -4.75
N CYS A 235 13.88 -8.95 -4.01
CA CYS A 235 13.58 -8.77 -2.57
C CYS A 235 14.81 -8.31 -1.76
N SER A 236 15.97 -8.91 -2.01
CA SER A 236 17.22 -8.57 -1.31
C SER A 236 17.70 -7.13 -1.55
N CYS A 237 17.23 -6.50 -2.63
CA CYS A 237 17.51 -5.11 -2.94
C CYS A 237 16.43 -4.15 -2.41
N ASP A 238 15.18 -4.62 -2.36
CA ASP A 238 14.01 -3.85 -1.90
C ASP A 238 13.96 -3.71 -0.37
N GLU A 239 14.72 -4.51 0.38
CA GLU A 239 14.82 -4.46 1.85
C GLU A 239 15.38 -3.14 2.43
N ARG A 240 15.69 -2.13 1.60
CA ARG A 240 16.34 -0.89 2.07
C ARG A 240 15.51 0.38 1.80
N ARG A 241 14.80 0.79 2.86
CA ARG A 241 14.68 2.18 3.37
C ARG A 241 13.72 3.17 2.69
N CYS A 242 12.61 2.73 2.12
CA CYS A 242 11.48 3.61 1.78
C CYS A 242 10.15 2.93 2.16
N THR A 243 9.92 2.82 3.46
CA THR A 243 8.88 1.98 4.09
C THR A 243 7.44 2.38 3.81
N ASN A 244 7.20 3.55 3.23
CA ASN A 244 5.84 4.10 3.14
C ASN A 244 5.26 4.09 1.70
N LEU A 245 6.04 3.65 0.70
CA LEU A 245 5.64 3.68 -0.72
C LEU A 245 5.93 2.37 -1.47
N SER A 246 6.62 1.42 -0.83
CA SER A 246 6.95 0.13 -1.43
C SER A 246 5.93 -0.92 -0.99
N ALA A 247 5.14 -1.39 -1.95
CA ALA A 247 4.61 -2.74 -1.86
C ALA A 247 5.82 -3.68 -1.77
N LYS A 248 6.05 -4.26 -0.59
CA LYS A 248 7.20 -5.13 -0.33
C LYS A 248 7.34 -6.17 -1.44
N CYS A 249 8.56 -6.29 -1.93
CA CYS A 249 8.91 -7.09 -3.09
C CYS A 249 8.34 -8.52 -3.08
N ASN A 250 7.60 -8.84 -4.14
CA ASN A 250 7.14 -10.19 -4.50
C ASN A 250 8.10 -10.91 -5.48
N PHE A 251 9.16 -10.25 -5.95
CA PHE A 251 10.14 -10.79 -6.89
C PHE A 251 11.34 -11.47 -6.19
N LYS A 252 11.28 -12.80 -6.11
CA LYS A 252 12.44 -13.65 -5.81
C LYS A 252 12.99 -14.19 -7.13
N ALA A 253 14.14 -13.70 -7.56
CA ALA A 253 14.84 -14.21 -8.73
C ALA A 253 15.58 -15.47 -8.29
N HIS A 254 15.13 -16.63 -8.76
CA HIS A 254 15.99 -17.81 -8.73
C HIS A 254 17.06 -17.65 -9.81
N LYS A 255 18.33 -17.88 -9.49
CA LYS A 255 19.40 -18.00 -10.49
C LYS A 255 18.96 -19.07 -11.50
N ASP A 256 18.92 -18.72 -12.78
CA ASP A 256 18.75 -19.68 -13.86
C ASP A 256 19.97 -20.62 -13.85
N PRO A 257 19.81 -21.94 -13.61
CA PRO A 257 20.92 -22.88 -13.60
C PRO A 257 21.56 -23.08 -14.98
N ARG A 258 21.00 -22.50 -16.06
CA ARG A 258 21.51 -22.65 -17.44
C ARG A 258 22.46 -21.54 -17.89
N LYS A 259 22.92 -20.67 -16.98
CA LYS A 259 23.98 -19.69 -17.27
C LYS A 259 25.06 -19.76 -16.19
N SER A 260 25.90 -20.80 -16.30
CA SER A 260 27.25 -20.87 -15.73
C SER A 260 28.25 -20.77 -16.86
#